data_AF-A0A7C3XZP7-F1
#
_entry.id   AF-A0A7C3XZP7-F1
#
_cell.length_a   1.000
_cell.length_b   1.000
_cell.length_c   1.000
_cell.angle_alpha   90.00
_cell.angle_beta   90.00
_cell.angle_gamma   90.00
#
_symmetry.space_group_name_H-M   'P 1'
#
loop_
_entity.id
_entity.type
_entity.pdbx_description
1 polymer ?
#
loop_
_entity_poly.entity_id
_entity_poly.type
_entity_poly.pdbx_seq_one_letter_code
_entity_poly.pdbx_strand_id
1 'polypeptide(L)'
;MLEKINFIPFLSQTPTKINVSGSSMHPFLEENDKVLVVSATKETINEGDIVVFRREGKDYIHRAILIKGGKFYEIGDNQCAGNWETFDQPLAKVLIVEKNDGRKIDLSEGKQRQLARKIASFQKIRYKRLELRKKIKFKPLFFLTSKYYRIMEIFIKPKNIL
;
A
#
# COMPACT_ATOMS: atom_id res chain seq x y z
N MET A 1 5.19 -14.77 -32.20
CA MET A 1 5.59 -13.37 -32.03
C MET A 1 4.88 -12.86 -30.78
N LEU A 2 5.54 -12.89 -29.62
CA LEU A 2 4.94 -12.44 -28.36
C LEU A 2 5.26 -10.96 -28.21
N GLU A 3 4.25 -10.10 -28.31
CA GLU A 3 4.38 -8.70 -27.91
C GLU A 3 4.73 -8.66 -26.42
N LYS A 4 5.99 -8.32 -26.12
CA LYS A 4 6.41 -7.94 -24.76
C LYS A 4 5.79 -6.57 -24.47
N ILE A 5 4.57 -6.58 -23.96
CA ILE A 5 3.84 -5.36 -23.58
C ILE A 5 4.56 -4.69 -22.39
N ASN A 6 5.25 -3.59 -22.70
CA ASN A 6 5.62 -2.43 -21.89
C ASN A 6 5.74 -2.64 -20.36
N PHE A 7 6.82 -3.29 -19.94
CA PHE A 7 7.29 -3.32 -18.54
C PHE A 7 7.93 -1.99 -18.07
N ILE A 8 8.10 -1.03 -18.99
CA ILE A 8 9.05 0.07 -18.84
C ILE A 8 8.52 1.34 -18.13
N PRO A 9 7.20 1.64 -17.99
CA PRO A 9 6.79 2.97 -17.52
C PRO A 9 7.45 3.37 -16.21
N PHE A 10 7.59 2.43 -15.28
CA PHE A 10 8.05 2.73 -13.93
C PHE A 10 9.49 2.32 -13.60
N LEU A 11 10.25 1.87 -14.60
CA LEU A 11 11.69 1.61 -14.47
C LEU A 11 12.55 2.86 -14.70
N SER A 12 11.93 3.96 -15.12
CA SER A 12 12.61 5.23 -15.32
C SER A 12 12.71 6.04 -14.03
N GLN A 13 13.82 6.79 -13.90
CA GLN A 13 13.94 7.88 -12.93
C GLN A 13 13.10 9.10 -13.35
N THR A 14 12.66 9.15 -14.61
CA THR A 14 11.69 10.14 -15.08
C THR A 14 10.29 9.74 -14.60
N PRO A 15 9.55 10.67 -13.97
CA PRO A 15 8.20 10.38 -13.51
C PRO A 15 7.27 9.97 -14.65
N THR A 16 6.57 8.86 -14.48
CA THR A 16 5.66 8.31 -15.49
C THR A 16 4.26 8.15 -14.94
N LYS A 17 3.26 8.43 -15.79
CA LYS A 17 1.85 8.39 -15.40
C LYS A 17 1.23 7.03 -15.71
N ILE A 18 0.50 6.47 -14.75
CA ILE A 18 -0.20 5.19 -14.86
C ILE A 18 -1.66 5.39 -14.46
N ASN A 19 -2.59 4.75 -15.17
CA ASN A 19 -4.00 4.73 -14.79
C ASN A 19 -4.24 3.65 -13.72
N VAL A 20 -5.00 4.00 -12.68
CA VAL A 20 -5.45 3.06 -11.66
C VAL A 20 -6.62 2.26 -12.19
N SER A 21 -6.58 0.94 -11.99
CA SER A 21 -7.67 0.02 -12.27
C SER A 21 -8.06 -0.79 -11.03
N GLY A 22 -9.35 -1.11 -10.91
CA GLY A 22 -9.89 -1.84 -9.77
C GLY A 22 -10.05 -1.01 -8.49
N SER A 23 -10.42 -1.69 -7.40
CA SER A 23 -10.86 -1.05 -6.14
C SER A 23 -10.07 -1.50 -4.90
N SER A 24 -8.94 -2.18 -5.08
CA SER A 24 -8.12 -2.69 -3.96
C SER A 24 -7.58 -1.57 -3.08
N MET A 25 -7.38 -0.39 -3.65
CA MET A 25 -6.87 0.81 -2.98
C MET A 25 -7.94 1.82 -2.55
N HIS A 26 -9.23 1.48 -2.68
CA HIS A 26 -10.31 2.33 -2.18
C HIS A 26 -10.23 2.43 -0.63
N PRO A 27 -10.46 3.60 -0.01
CA PRO A 27 -10.86 4.89 -0.60
C PRO A 27 -9.73 5.82 -1.03
N PHE A 28 -8.46 5.41 -0.91
CA PHE A 28 -7.35 6.31 -1.23
C PHE A 28 -7.22 6.52 -2.74
N LEU A 29 -7.19 5.44 -3.51
CA LEU A 29 -7.27 5.46 -4.97
C LEU A 29 -8.61 4.91 -5.43
N GLU A 30 -9.13 5.52 -6.48
CA GLU A 30 -10.34 5.09 -7.18
C GLU A 30 -9.99 4.72 -8.62
N GLU A 31 -10.86 3.91 -9.22
CA GLU A 31 -10.72 3.56 -10.63
C GLU A 31 -10.69 4.82 -11.51
N ASN A 32 -9.83 4.83 -12.52
CA ASN A 32 -9.53 5.96 -13.40
C ASN A 32 -8.68 7.11 -12.81
N ASP A 33 -8.39 7.09 -11.50
CA ASP A 33 -7.35 7.97 -10.97
C ASP A 33 -6.03 7.73 -11.73
N LYS A 34 -5.18 8.76 -11.76
CA LYS A 34 -3.85 8.66 -12.37
C LYS A 34 -2.80 8.79 -11.28
N VAL A 35 -1.79 7.92 -11.32
CA VAL A 35 -0.65 8.01 -10.41
C VAL A 35 0.60 8.36 -11.20
N LEU A 36 1.36 9.32 -10.67
CA LEU A 36 2.70 9.61 -11.13
C LEU A 36 3.68 8.79 -10.30
N VAL A 37 4.46 7.96 -10.96
CA VAL A 37 5.40 7.03 -10.33
C VAL A 37 6.82 7.26 -10.80
N VAL A 38 7.77 6.91 -9.93
CA VAL A 38 9.21 6.87 -10.26
C VAL A 38 9.77 5.52 -9.84
N SER A 39 10.79 5.04 -10.56
CA SER A 39 11.53 3.85 -10.16
C SER A 39 12.02 3.95 -8.73
N ALA A 40 11.88 2.87 -7.98
CA ALA A 40 12.21 2.82 -6.57
C ALA A 40 13.03 1.58 -6.23
N THR A 41 13.94 1.75 -5.27
CA THR A 41 14.72 0.67 -4.66
C THR A 41 14.35 0.51 -3.19
N LYS A 42 14.87 -0.55 -2.56
CA LYS A 42 14.74 -0.81 -1.13
C LYS A 42 15.10 0.39 -0.25
N GLU A 43 16.09 1.18 -0.66
CA GLU A 43 16.59 2.34 0.08
C GLU A 43 15.63 3.53 0.01
N THR A 44 14.80 3.59 -1.03
CA THR A 44 13.87 4.71 -1.28
C THR A 44 12.45 4.46 -0.79
N ILE A 45 12.06 3.18 -0.65
CA ILE A 45 10.74 2.77 -0.16
C ILE A 45 10.71 2.80 1.36
N ASN A 46 9.69 3.48 1.89
CA ASN A 46 9.41 3.56 3.31
C ASN A 46 8.03 3.01 3.62
N GLU A 47 7.81 2.64 4.89
CA GLU A 47 6.48 2.27 5.35
C GLU A 47 5.47 3.41 5.14
N GLY A 48 4.33 3.06 4.54
CA GLY A 48 3.25 3.94 4.13
C GLY A 48 3.34 4.46 2.71
N ASP A 49 4.48 4.29 2.03
CA ASP A 49 4.58 4.57 0.60
C ASP A 49 3.63 3.64 -0.17
N ILE A 50 3.03 4.17 -1.25
CA ILE A 50 2.28 3.37 -2.22
C ILE A 50 3.26 2.95 -3.31
N VAL A 51 3.31 1.65 -3.56
CA VAL A 51 4.26 1.03 -4.48
C VAL A 51 3.55 0.36 -5.63
N VAL A 52 4.17 0.43 -6.80
CA VAL A 52 3.78 -0.34 -7.98
C VAL A 52 4.79 -1.45 -8.18
N PHE A 53 4.30 -2.68 -8.35
CA PHE A 53 5.14 -3.87 -8.49
C PHE A 53 4.43 -4.91 -9.35
N ARG A 54 5.16 -5.93 -9.80
CA ARG A 54 4.63 -6.98 -10.67
C ARG A 54 4.71 -8.35 -10.03
N ARG A 55 3.55 -8.96 -9.80
CA ARG A 55 3.44 -10.35 -9.32
C ARG A 55 2.73 -11.19 -10.36
N GLU A 56 3.31 -12.34 -10.71
CA GLU A 56 2.69 -13.31 -11.64
C GLU A 56 2.23 -12.68 -12.97
N GLY A 57 3.01 -11.75 -13.50
CA GLY A 57 2.72 -11.07 -14.77
C GLY A 57 1.66 -9.96 -14.69
N LYS A 58 1.14 -9.63 -13.50
CA LYS A 58 0.16 -8.56 -13.27
C LYS A 58 0.76 -7.44 -12.44
N ASP A 59 0.39 -6.20 -12.77
CA ASP A 59 0.79 -5.01 -12.02
C ASP A 59 -0.17 -4.76 -10.86
N TYR A 60 0.40 -4.42 -9.71
CA TYR A 60 -0.33 -4.12 -8.49
C TYR A 60 0.12 -2.77 -7.95
N ILE A 61 -0.83 -1.99 -7.44
CA ILE A 61 -0.58 -0.74 -6.73
C ILE A 61 -1.07 -0.94 -5.31
N HIS A 62 -0.18 -1.11 -4.33
CA HIS A 62 -0.56 -1.33 -2.93
C HIS A 62 0.31 -0.52 -1.97
N ARG A 63 -0.09 -0.46 -0.70
CA ARG A 63 0.68 0.24 0.33
C ARG A 63 1.69 -0.69 0.98
N ALA A 64 2.96 -0.28 1.04
CA ALA A 64 3.98 -0.98 1.80
C ALA A 64 3.78 -0.66 3.29
N ILE A 65 3.24 -1.59 4.08
CA ILE A 65 2.93 -1.31 5.49
C ILE A 65 4.01 -1.77 6.44
N LEU A 66 4.85 -2.74 6.09
CA LEU A 66 5.96 -3.20 6.93
C LEU A 66 7.16 -3.47 6.06
N ILE A 67 8.37 -3.19 6.57
CA ILE A 67 9.63 -3.56 5.89
C ILE A 67 10.45 -4.38 6.86
N LYS A 68 10.81 -5.61 6.47
CA LYS A 68 11.61 -6.52 7.31
C LYS A 68 12.39 -7.51 6.45
N GLY A 69 13.66 -7.72 6.77
CA GLY A 69 14.48 -8.79 6.17
C GLY A 69 14.58 -8.70 4.65
N GLY A 70 14.71 -7.48 4.10
CA GLY A 70 14.78 -7.29 2.64
C GLY A 70 13.47 -7.59 1.90
N LYS A 71 12.35 -7.56 2.61
CA LYS A 71 11.00 -7.69 2.06
C LYS A 71 10.11 -6.58 2.58
N PHE A 72 9.01 -6.33 1.89
CA PHE A 72 7.93 -5.48 2.37
C PHE A 72 6.62 -6.25 2.41
N TYR A 73 5.76 -5.96 3.39
CA TYR A 73 4.40 -6.46 3.42
C TYR A 73 3.50 -5.43 2.74
N GLU A 74 2.91 -5.81 1.63
CA GLU A 74 1.98 -4.98 0.88
C GLU A 74 0.54 -5.25 1.30
N ILE A 75 -0.32 -4.23 1.22
CA ILE A 75 -1.77 -4.40 1.35
C ILE A 75 -2.50 -3.32 0.56
N GLY A 76 -3.61 -3.70 -0.09
CA GLY A 76 -4.57 -2.74 -0.63
C GLY A 76 -5.34 -2.03 0.49
N ASP A 77 -5.66 -0.75 0.33
CA ASP A 77 -6.37 0.00 1.38
C ASP A 77 -7.78 -0.54 1.69
N ASN A 78 -8.41 -1.22 0.74
CA ASN A 78 -9.69 -1.91 0.90
C ASN A 78 -9.52 -3.40 1.32
N GLN A 79 -8.29 -3.88 1.49
CA GLN A 79 -8.00 -5.28 1.79
C GLN A 79 -7.78 -5.50 3.29
N CYS A 80 -8.09 -6.71 3.76
CA CYS A 80 -7.87 -7.10 5.16
C CYS A 80 -6.49 -7.74 5.38
N ALA A 81 -5.91 -8.32 4.33
CA ALA A 81 -4.62 -8.97 4.33
C ALA A 81 -3.93 -8.70 2.99
N GLY A 82 -2.61 -8.78 2.97
CA GLY A 82 -1.82 -8.84 1.74
C GLY A 82 -0.66 -9.81 1.89
N ASN A 83 0.45 -9.54 1.20
CA ASN A 83 1.53 -10.50 1.01
C ASN A 83 2.91 -9.90 1.29
N TRP A 84 3.89 -10.77 1.50
CA TRP A 84 5.29 -10.36 1.56
C TRP A 84 5.89 -10.38 0.16
N GLU A 85 6.46 -9.25 -0.22
CA GLU A 85 7.13 -9.03 -1.50
C GLU A 85 8.62 -8.74 -1.30
N THR A 86 9.42 -9.18 -2.26
CA THR A 86 10.87 -8.92 -2.32
C THR A 86 11.15 -7.62 -3.06
N PHE A 87 12.31 -7.01 -2.77
CA PHE A 87 12.80 -5.81 -3.47
C PHE A 87 13.67 -6.14 -4.70
N ASP A 88 13.83 -7.41 -5.04
CA ASP A 88 14.61 -7.89 -6.21
C ASP A 88 13.87 -7.72 -7.54
N GLN A 89 12.54 -7.59 -7.48
CA GLN A 89 11.71 -7.20 -8.61
C GLN A 89 11.74 -5.68 -8.80
N PRO A 90 11.54 -5.20 -10.04
CA PRO A 90 11.28 -3.80 -10.31
C PRO A 90 10.10 -3.24 -9.53
N LEU A 91 10.34 -2.10 -8.90
CA LEU A 91 9.35 -1.37 -8.12
C LEU A 91 9.29 0.09 -8.57
N ALA A 92 8.12 0.67 -8.36
CA ALA A 92 7.91 2.09 -8.42
C ALA A 92 7.35 2.62 -7.11
N LYS A 93 7.61 3.88 -6.83
CA LYS A 93 6.94 4.64 -5.78
C LYS A 93 5.99 5.64 -6.41
N VAL A 94 4.76 5.69 -5.89
CA VAL A 94 3.81 6.75 -6.24
C VAL A 94 4.23 8.06 -5.55
N LEU A 95 4.41 9.10 -6.36
CA LEU A 95 4.72 10.45 -5.90
C LEU A 95 3.49 11.33 -5.85
N ILE A 96 2.62 11.27 -6.86
CA ILE A 96 1.42 12.10 -6.97
C ILE A 96 0.24 11.24 -7.37
N VAL A 97 -0.93 11.52 -6.79
CA VAL A 97 -2.22 11.02 -7.26
C VAL A 97 -3.00 12.17 -7.87
N GLU A 98 -3.45 12.02 -9.11
CA GLU A 98 -4.40 12.88 -9.77
C GLU A 98 -5.77 12.20 -9.72
N LYS A 99 -6.69 12.77 -8.95
CA LYS A 99 -8.06 12.28 -8.80
C LYS A 99 -8.86 12.59 -10.07
N ASN A 100 -9.91 11.80 -10.32
CA ASN A 100 -10.84 12.03 -11.43
C ASN A 100 -11.49 13.42 -11.42
N ASP A 101 -11.68 14.02 -10.25
CA ASP A 101 -12.22 15.38 -10.09
C ASP A 101 -11.18 16.50 -10.28
N GLY A 102 -9.95 16.15 -10.67
CA GLY A 102 -8.85 17.08 -10.91
C GLY A 102 -8.01 17.42 -9.68
N ARG A 103 -8.39 16.97 -8.47
CA ARG A 103 -7.55 17.15 -7.27
C ARG A 103 -6.20 16.44 -7.43
N LYS A 104 -5.13 17.06 -6.92
CA LYS A 104 -3.80 16.46 -6.86
C LYS A 104 -3.37 16.25 -5.41
N ILE A 105 -2.91 15.04 -5.11
CA ILE A 105 -2.41 14.65 -3.79
C ILE A 105 -0.93 14.33 -3.96
N ASP A 106 -0.07 15.19 -3.44
CA ASP A 106 1.37 14.97 -3.40
C ASP A 106 1.75 14.10 -2.20
N LEU A 107 2.37 12.95 -2.45
CA LEU A 107 2.81 11.97 -1.47
C LEU A 107 4.32 12.04 -1.20
N SER A 108 5.04 12.89 -1.92
CA SER A 108 6.49 13.05 -1.74
C SER A 108 6.82 13.60 -0.35
N GLU A 109 6.05 14.57 0.13
CA GLU A 109 6.33 15.32 1.36
C GLU A 109 5.05 15.78 2.11
N GLY A 110 5.23 16.42 3.27
CA GLY A 110 4.15 17.15 3.94
C GLY A 110 3.04 16.33 4.62
N LYS A 111 1.85 16.93 4.73
CA LYS A 111 0.70 16.41 5.51
C LYS A 111 0.14 15.12 4.89
N GLN A 112 0.10 15.05 3.57
CA GLN A 112 -0.38 13.92 2.80
C GLN A 112 0.50 12.69 3.03
N ARG A 113 1.83 12.86 3.08
CA ARG A 113 2.76 11.79 3.48
C ARG A 113 2.52 11.31 4.90
N GLN A 114 2.21 12.21 5.83
CA GLN A 114 1.85 11.83 7.21
C GLN A 114 0.52 11.05 7.26
N LEU A 115 -0.47 11.44 6.45
CA LEU A 115 -1.73 10.70 6.32
C LEU A 115 -1.47 9.28 5.78
N ALA A 116 -0.65 9.14 4.74
CA ALA A 116 -0.25 7.84 4.19
C ALA A 116 0.40 6.93 5.25
N ARG A 117 1.28 7.49 6.11
CA ARG A 117 1.87 6.77 7.25
C ARG A 117 0.86 6.40 8.33
N LYS A 118 -0.14 7.24 8.59
CA LYS A 118 -1.23 6.93 9.53
C LYS A 118 -2.10 5.79 9.01
N ILE A 119 -2.44 5.80 7.71
CA ILE A 119 -3.16 4.69 7.05
C ILE A 119 -2.37 3.38 7.21
N ALA A 120 -1.07 3.41 6.92
CA ALA A 120 -0.21 2.24 7.11
C ALA A 120 -0.16 1.76 8.55
N SER A 121 -0.08 2.68 9.52
CA SER A 121 -0.10 2.34 10.95
C SER A 121 -1.40 1.65 11.36
N PHE A 122 -2.54 2.12 10.85
CA PHE A 122 -3.83 1.46 11.02
C PHE A 122 -3.83 0.04 10.41
N GLN A 123 -3.31 -0.13 9.20
CA GLN A 123 -3.20 -1.43 8.54
C GLN A 123 -2.25 -2.39 9.27
N LYS A 124 -1.15 -1.90 9.85
CA LYS A 124 -0.26 -2.71 10.70
C LYS A 124 -0.99 -3.30 11.91
N ILE A 125 -1.92 -2.55 12.50
CA ILE A 125 -2.72 -3.03 13.64
C ILE A 125 -3.62 -4.18 13.18
N ARG A 126 -4.26 -4.04 12.01
CA ARG A 126 -5.04 -5.13 11.38
C ARG A 126 -4.16 -6.36 11.12
N TYR A 127 -2.98 -6.17 10.56
CA TYR A 127 -2.00 -7.24 10.35
C TYR A 127 -1.62 -7.95 11.66
N LYS A 128 -1.26 -7.21 12.71
CA LYS A 128 -0.92 -7.79 14.02
C LYS A 128 -2.09 -8.57 14.62
N ARG A 129 -3.32 -8.08 14.48
CA ARG A 129 -4.53 -8.78 14.91
C ARG A 129 -4.72 -10.10 14.17
N LEU A 130 -4.47 -10.12 12.85
CA LEU A 130 -4.53 -11.34 12.05
C LEU A 130 -3.44 -12.36 12.45
N GLU A 131 -2.22 -11.90 12.70
CA GLU A 131 -1.14 -12.79 13.17
C GLU A 131 -1.43 -13.39 14.55
N LEU A 132 -2.03 -12.61 15.46
CA LEU A 132 -2.49 -13.14 16.74
C LEU A 132 -3.60 -14.18 16.57
N ARG A 133 -4.53 -13.97 15.64
CA ARG A 133 -5.58 -14.94 15.31
C ARG A 133 -4.99 -16.28 14.84
N LYS A 134 -3.88 -16.25 14.09
CA LYS A 134 -3.20 -17.47 13.62
C LYS A 134 -2.47 -18.21 14.75
N LYS A 135 -1.92 -17.48 15.73
CA LYS A 135 -1.10 -18.04 16.83
C LYS A 135 -1.93 -18.52 18.02
N ILE A 136 -2.98 -17.81 18.40
CA ILE A 136 -3.76 -18.09 19.61
C ILE A 136 -4.88 -19.08 19.28
N LYS A 137 -4.69 -20.34 19.70
CA LYS A 137 -5.72 -21.40 19.58
C LYS A 137 -6.81 -21.27 20.66
N PHE A 138 -6.49 -20.68 21.81
CA PHE A 138 -7.41 -20.53 22.94
C PHE A 138 -8.37 -19.34 22.73
N LYS A 139 -9.62 -19.63 22.39
CA LYS A 139 -10.65 -18.63 22.00
C LYS A 139 -10.87 -17.48 23.00
N PRO A 140 -10.88 -17.69 24.34
CA PRO A 140 -11.08 -16.60 25.30
C PRO A 140 -9.94 -15.57 25.29
N LEU A 141 -8.69 -16.04 25.22
CA LEU A 141 -7.51 -15.16 25.13
C LEU A 141 -7.46 -14.45 23.78
N PHE A 142 -7.91 -15.10 22.71
CA PHE A 142 -8.11 -14.44 21.41
C PHE A 142 -9.15 -13.33 21.50
N PHE A 143 -10.27 -13.53 22.21
CA PHE A 143 -11.32 -12.52 22.33
C PHE A 143 -10.83 -11.25 23.04
N LEU A 144 -10.10 -11.41 24.15
CA LEU A 144 -9.49 -10.30 24.91
C LEU A 144 -8.49 -9.52 24.05
N THR A 145 -7.55 -10.22 23.41
CA THR A 145 -6.52 -9.58 22.57
C THR A 145 -7.15 -8.94 21.32
N SER A 146 -8.06 -9.62 20.65
CA SER A 146 -8.84 -9.09 19.51
C SER A 146 -9.60 -7.81 19.87
N LYS A 147 -10.22 -7.76 21.06
CA LYS A 147 -10.95 -6.57 21.54
C LYS A 147 -10.02 -5.37 21.68
N TYR A 148 -8.80 -5.55 22.21
CA TYR A 148 -7.79 -4.50 22.27
C TYR A 148 -7.44 -3.95 20.88
N TYR A 149 -7.11 -4.81 19.92
CA TYR A 149 -6.78 -4.37 18.56
C TYR A 149 -7.97 -3.68 17.87
N ARG A 150 -9.20 -4.13 18.13
CA ARG A 150 -10.40 -3.47 17.59
C ARG A 150 -10.60 -2.06 18.16
N ILE A 151 -10.29 -1.86 19.43
CA ILE A 151 -10.31 -0.53 20.06
C ILE A 151 -9.22 0.36 19.43
N MET A 152 -8.00 -0.15 19.28
CA MET A 152 -6.90 0.58 18.63
C MET A 152 -7.22 0.95 17.18
N GLU A 153 -7.88 0.04 16.44
CA GLU A 153 -8.38 0.31 15.08
C GLU A 153 -9.32 1.52 15.07
N ILE A 154 -10.25 1.65 16.03
CA ILE A 154 -11.17 2.80 16.10
C ILE A 154 -10.42 4.12 16.34
N PHE A 155 -9.43 4.12 17.25
CA PHE A 155 -8.69 5.34 17.58
C PHE A 155 -7.72 5.80 16.48
N ILE A 156 -7.14 4.86 15.74
CA ILE A 156 -6.09 5.15 14.74
C ILE A 156 -6.65 5.23 13.33
N LYS A 157 -7.92 4.84 13.12
CA LYS A 157 -8.59 4.95 11.82
C LYS A 157 -8.47 6.40 11.32
N PRO A 158 -7.83 6.64 10.17
CA PRO A 158 -7.72 7.98 9.62
C PRO A 158 -9.12 8.53 9.35
N LYS A 159 -9.40 9.72 9.89
CA LYS A 159 -10.61 10.49 9.59
C LYS A 159 -10.32 11.33 8.34
N ASN A 160 -11.20 11.25 7.34
CA ASN A 160 -11.09 11.94 6.05
C ASN A 160 -9.85 11.51 5.25
N ILE A 161 -9.99 10.43 4.48
CA ILE A 161 -8.91 9.88 3.62
C ILE A 161 -8.78 10.68 2.30
N LEU A 162 -9.70 11.60 2.03
CA LEU A 162 -9.78 12.44 0.83
C LEU A 162 -10.26 13.85 1.18
#